data_AF-X0U2B6-F1
#
_entry.id   AF-X0U2B6-F1
#
_cell.length_a   1.000
_cell.length_b   1.000
_cell.length_c   1.000
_cell.angle_alpha   90.00
_cell.angle_beta   90.00
_cell.angle_gamma   90.00
#
_symmetry.space_group_name_H-M   'P 1'
#
loop_
_entity.id
_entity.type
_entity.pdbx_description
1 polymer ?
#
loop_
_entity_poly.entity_id
_entity_poly.type
_entity_poly.pdbx_seq_one_letter_code
_entity_poly.pdbx_strand_id
1 'polypeptide(L)' 'YLLSKATERKLAFADCAQIPLHPGVSTPAEVKPIEEIKAMNINYGQVAKKMEDIQPYLKQWVGY' A
#
# COMPACT_ATOMS: atom_id res chain seq x y z
N TYR A 1 -19.68 -0.06 2.45
CA TYR A 1 -19.04 -1.38 2.55
C TYR A 1 -17.74 -1.37 1.74
N LEU A 2 -16.62 -0.91 2.33
CA LEU A 2 -15.30 -0.94 1.67
C LEU A 2 -14.35 -1.92 2.36
N LEU A 3 -14.38 -1.96 3.69
CA LEU A 3 -13.55 -2.84 4.52
C LEU A 3 -14.14 -4.25 4.71
N SER A 4 -14.95 -4.72 3.77
CA SER A 4 -15.53 -6.06 3.89
C SER A 4 -14.65 -7.09 3.20
N LYS A 5 -14.59 -8.32 3.73
CA LYS A 5 -13.88 -9.43 3.09
C LYS A 5 -14.30 -9.64 1.63
N ALA A 6 -15.57 -9.42 1.32
CA ALA A 6 -16.09 -9.52 -0.04
C ALA A 6 -15.52 -8.43 -0.97
N THR A 7 -15.37 -7.20 -0.46
CA THR A 7 -14.76 -6.10 -1.22
C THR A 7 -13.27 -6.31 -1.38
N GLU A 8 -12.57 -6.71 -0.32
CA GLU A 8 -11.13 -7.00 -0.37
C GLU A 8 -10.81 -8.12 -1.36
N ARG A 9 -11.62 -9.19 -1.39
CA ARG A 9 -11.48 -10.23 -2.43
C ARG A 9 -11.60 -9.64 -3.84
N LYS A 10 -12.58 -8.77 -4.08
CA LYS A 10 -12.73 -8.14 -5.41
C LYS A 10 -11.51 -7.29 -5.79
N LEU A 11 -10.93 -6.57 -4.82
CA LEU A 11 -9.75 -5.72 -5.05
C LEU A 11 -8.46 -6.53 -5.21
N ALA A 12 -8.34 -7.67 -4.53
CA ALA A 12 -7.21 -8.58 -4.68
C ALA A 12 -7.13 -9.23 -6.06
N PHE A 13 -8.28 -9.53 -6.67
CA PHE A 13 -8.38 -10.10 -8.02
C PHE A 13 -8.54 -9.06 -9.14
N ALA A 14 -8.59 -7.77 -8.81
CA ALA A 14 -8.58 -6.71 -9.80
C ALA A 14 -7.14 -6.39 -10.24
N ASP A 15 -6.99 -5.68 -11.36
CA ASP A 15 -5.67 -5.33 -11.92
C ASP A 15 -4.80 -4.48 -10.98
N CYS A 16 -5.39 -3.88 -9.94
CA CYS A 16 -4.66 -3.16 -8.90
C CYS A 16 -3.94 -4.09 -7.90
N ALA A 17 -4.25 -5.39 -7.89
CA ALA A 17 -3.64 -6.44 -7.08
C ALA A 17 -3.45 -6.06 -5.59
N GLN A 18 -4.49 -5.47 -4.98
CA GLN A 18 -4.39 -5.00 -3.59
C GLN A 18 -4.30 -6.17 -2.61
N ILE A 19 -3.46 -6.00 -1.59
CA ILE A 19 -3.30 -6.99 -0.51
C ILE A 19 -4.45 -6.80 0.49
N PRO A 20 -5.29 -7.82 0.73
CA PRO A 20 -6.32 -7.77 1.77
C PRO A 20 -5.73 -7.53 3.15
N LEU A 21 -6.43 -6.76 3.98
CA LEU A 21 -6.05 -6.55 5.38
C LEU A 21 -6.65 -7.62 6.29
N HIS A 22 -7.80 -8.21 5.92
CA HIS A 22 -8.40 -9.26 6.70
C HIS A 22 -7.73 -10.62 6.44
N PRO A 23 -7.42 -11.40 7.49
CA PRO A 23 -6.87 -12.73 7.33
C PRO A 23 -7.86 -13.67 6.65
N GLY A 24 -7.29 -14.56 5.82
CA GLY A 24 -8.03 -15.63 5.12
C GLY A 24 -8.91 -15.17 3.96
N VAL A 25 -8.76 -13.92 3.50
CA VAL A 25 -9.35 -13.48 2.24
C VAL A 25 -8.55 -14.11 1.09
N SER A 26 -9.23 -14.71 0.12
CA SER A 26 -8.56 -15.32 -1.02
C SER A 26 -7.90 -14.27 -1.92
N THR A 27 -6.71 -14.61 -2.41
CA THR A 27 -5.89 -13.81 -3.31
C THR A 27 -5.34 -14.66 -4.46
N PRO A 28 -4.90 -14.04 -5.58
CA PRO A 28 -4.07 -14.72 -6.58
C PRO A 28 -2.76 -15.26 -5.98
N ALA A 29 -2.14 -16.23 -6.65
CA ALA A 29 -0.93 -16.91 -6.15
C ALA A 29 0.28 -15.96 -6.04
N GLU A 30 0.28 -14.89 -6.82
CA GLU A 30 1.33 -13.87 -6.88
C GLU A 30 1.26 -12.88 -5.72
N VAL A 31 0.11 -12.79 -5.05
CA VAL A 31 -0.13 -11.85 -3.94
C VAL A 31 0.18 -12.54 -2.62
N LYS A 32 1.22 -12.06 -1.93
CA LYS A 32 1.57 -12.56 -0.61
C LYS A 32 0.52 -12.17 0.44
N PRO A 33 0.18 -13.09 1.37
CA PRO A 33 -0.65 -12.77 2.52
C PRO A 33 -0.03 -11.67 3.38
N ILE A 34 -0.86 -10.84 4.01
CA ILE A 34 -0.38 -9.72 4.83
C ILE A 34 0.40 -10.18 6.05
N GLU A 35 0.10 -11.38 6.56
CA GLU A 35 0.77 -11.98 7.71
C GLU A 35 2.25 -12.33 7.42
N GLU A 36 2.60 -12.52 6.14
CA GLU A 36 3.97 -12.80 5.70
C GLU A 36 4.77 -11.52 5.41
N ILE A 37 4.14 -10.35 5.52
CA ILE A 37 4.76 -9.07 5.23
C ILE A 37 5.20 -8.41 6.53
N LYS A 38 6.51 -8.21 6.66
CA LYS A 38 7.06 -7.38 7.73
C LYS A 38 6.80 -5.91 7.43
N ALA A 39 5.70 -5.38 7.95
CA ALA A 39 5.38 -3.97 7.83
C ALA A 39 6.41 -3.09 8.57
N MET A 40 6.71 -1.93 8.00
CA MET A 40 7.50 -0.91 8.67
C MET A 40 6.64 -0.23 9.75
N ASN A 41 7.21 0.00 10.93
CA ASN A 41 6.58 0.86 11.93
C ASN A 41 6.85 2.33 11.59
N ILE A 42 5.88 2.99 10.96
CA ILE A 42 6.05 4.33 10.38
C ILE A 42 5.17 5.36 11.10
N ASN A 43 5.73 6.54 11.34
CA ASN A 43 4.96 7.73 11.68
C ASN A 43 4.61 8.51 10.41
N TYR A 44 3.34 8.44 9.99
CA TYR A 44 2.89 9.10 8.77
C TYR A 44 3.01 10.64 8.80
N GLY A 45 2.94 11.27 9.97
CA GLY A 45 3.17 12.71 10.10
C GLY A 45 4.62 13.09 9.80
N GLN A 46 5.59 12.29 10.26
CA GLN A 46 7.00 12.51 9.91
C GLN A 46 7.28 12.25 8.43
N VAL A 47 6.64 11.24 7.83
CA VAL A 47 6.74 10.99 6.38
C VAL A 47 6.19 12.16 5.58
N ALA A 48 5.03 12.69 5.95
CA ALA A 48 4.44 13.85 5.28
C ALA A 48 5.40 15.06 5.30
N LYS A 49 5.98 15.37 6.46
CA LYS A 49 7.00 16.42 6.56
C LYS A 49 8.22 16.14 5.68
N LYS A 50 8.71 14.90 5.69
CA LYS A 50 9.87 14.52 4.86
C LYS A 50 9.58 14.66 3.36
N MET A 51 8.34 14.39 2.93
CA MET A 51 7.93 14.56 1.53
C MET A 51 8.04 16.03 1.09
N GLU A 52 7.69 16.99 1.94
CA GLU A 52 7.87 18.42 1.69
C GLU A 52 9.36 18.79 1.63
N ASP A 53 10.15 18.32 2.61
CA ASP A 53 11.59 18.60 2.70
C ASP A 53 12.36 18.15 1.44
N ILE A 54 11.97 17.02 0.83
CA ILE A 54 12.65 16.49 -0.38
C ILE A 54 12.10 17.04 -1.70
N GLN A 55 11.03 17.86 -1.70
CA GLN A 55 10.47 18.39 -2.95
C GLN A 55 11.50 19.11 -3.83
N PRO A 56 12.42 19.95 -3.32
CA PRO A 56 13.41 20.62 -4.17
C PRO A 56 14.29 19.63 -4.92
N TYR A 57 14.73 18.57 -4.24
CA TYR A 57 15.51 17.49 -4.84
C TYR A 57 14.71 16.74 -5.92
N LEU A 58 13.44 16.42 -5.65
CA LEU A 58 12.57 15.77 -6.63
C LEU A 58 12.32 16.64 -7.86
N LYS A 59 12.10 17.95 -7.68
CA LYS A 59 11.92 18.91 -8.79
C LYS A 59 13.16 18.97 -9.68
N GLN A 60 14.34 19.09 -9.06
CA GLN A 60 15.60 19.05 -9.79
C GLN A 60 15.76 17.73 -10.58
N TRP A 61 15.41 16.60 -9.98
CA TRP A 61 15.52 15.28 -10.62
C TRP A 61 14.64 15.15 -11.87
N VAL A 62 13.42 15.70 -11.87
CA VAL A 62 12.52 15.67 -13.03
C VAL A 62 12.72 16.84 -14.01
N GLY A 63 13.68 17.74 -13.75
CA GLY A 63 14.05 18.84 -14.64
C GLY A 63 13.23 20.13 -14.48
N TYR A 64 12.64 20.36 -13.30
CA TYR A 64 12.01 21.63 -12.90
C TYR A 64 12.93 22.51 -12.06
#